data_AF-A0A9E5D5V3-F1
#
_entry.id   AF-A0A9E5D5V3-F1
#
_cell.length_a   1.000
_cell.length_b   1.000
_cell.length_c   1.000
_cell.angle_alpha   90.00
_cell.angle_beta   90.00
_cell.angle_gamma   90.00
#
_symmetry.space_group_name_H-M   'P 1'
#
loop_
_entity.id
_entity.type
_entity.pdbx_description
1 polymer ?
#
loop_
_entity_poly.entity_id
_entity_poly.type
_entity_poly.pdbx_seq_one_letter_code
_entity_poly.pdbx_strand_id
1 'polypeptide(L)' 'FMDATTGEESYSDGRYLDLPANGDGRLVVDFNYAYNPYCAYNSDWSCPIPPSENRLPVSITAGEKSFPDAEDH' A
#
# COMPACT_ATOMS: atom_id res chain seq x y z
N PHE A 1 4.10 -2.24 -0.57
CA PHE A 1 3.94 -3.69 -0.45
C PHE A 1 2.66 -4.09 -1.18
N MET A 2 2.52 -5.36 -1.53
CA MET A 2 1.27 -5.90 -2.06
C MET A 2 0.81 -7.04 -1.16
N ASP A 3 -0.50 -7.27 -1.15
CA ASP A 3 -1.14 -8.33 -0.38
C ASP A 3 -2.30 -8.93 -1.17
N ALA A 4 -3.00 -9.93 -0.64
CA ALA A 4 -4.06 -10.59 -1.39
C ALA A 4 -5.30 -9.71 -1.66
N THR A 5 -5.35 -8.48 -1.14
CA THR A 5 -6.39 -7.47 -1.45
C THR A 5 -6.01 -6.49 -2.56
N THR A 6 -4.75 -6.49 -3.01
CA THR A 6 -4.23 -5.57 -4.04
C THR A 6 -4.96 -5.78 -5.36
N GLY A 7 -5.53 -4.71 -5.93
CA GLY A 7 -6.30 -4.74 -7.19
C GLY A 7 -7.75 -5.17 -7.04
N GLU A 8 -8.17 -5.61 -5.85
CA GLU A 8 -9.55 -6.03 -5.57
C GLU A 8 -10.23 -5.06 -4.58
N GLU A 9 -9.58 -4.78 -3.44
CA GLU A 9 -10.09 -3.87 -2.41
C GLU A 9 -9.14 -2.70 -2.10
N SER A 10 -7.88 -2.79 -2.52
CA SER A 10 -6.86 -1.75 -2.37
C SER A 10 -6.20 -1.45 -3.72
N TYR A 11 -5.47 -0.34 -3.80
CA TYR A 11 -4.85 0.14 -5.02
C TYR A 11 -4.04 -0.94 -5.75
N SER A 12 -4.19 -0.99 -7.07
CA SER A 12 -3.70 -2.07 -7.95
C SER A 12 -2.17 -2.23 -7.96
N ASP A 13 -1.43 -1.14 -7.76
CA ASP A 13 0.04 -1.18 -7.69
C ASP A 13 0.61 -1.26 -6.25
N GLY A 14 -0.28 -1.50 -5.28
CA GLY A 14 0.06 -1.74 -3.89
C GLY A 14 0.10 -0.48 -3.02
N ARG A 15 0.35 -0.68 -1.73
CA ARG A 15 0.26 0.37 -0.70
C ARG A 15 1.59 0.66 -0.04
N TYR A 16 1.74 1.85 0.51
CA TYR A 16 2.90 2.25 1.29
C TYR A 16 2.60 2.16 2.78
N LEU A 17 3.66 2.03 3.57
CA LEU A 17 3.60 2.06 5.02
C LEU A 17 4.90 2.68 5.54
N ASP A 18 4.76 3.74 6.31
CA ASP A 18 5.90 4.37 6.95
C ASP A 18 6.19 3.66 8.27
N LEU A 19 7.43 3.20 8.43
CA LEU A 19 7.84 2.37 9.54
C LEU A 19 8.90 3.09 10.38
N PRO A 20 8.49 3.95 11.33
CA PRO A 20 9.44 4.66 12.18
C PRO A 20 10.19 3.66 13.07
N ALA A 21 11.51 3.67 12.98
CA ALA A 21 12.36 2.90 13.87
C ALA A 21 12.35 3.50 15.28
N ASN A 22 12.19 2.65 16.29
CA ASN A 22 12.18 3.01 17.71
C ASN A 22 13.51 2.70 18.42
N GLY A 23 14.52 2.22 17.70
CA GLY A 23 15.89 2.01 18.19
C GLY A 23 16.12 0.74 19.02
N ASP A 24 15.12 -0.12 19.20
CA ASP A 24 15.20 -1.35 19.99
C ASP A 24 15.45 -2.63 19.15
N GLY A 25 15.71 -2.46 17.84
CA GLY A 25 15.93 -3.56 16.90
C GLY A 25 14.65 -4.30 16.50
N ARG A 26 13.48 -3.83 16.93
CA ARG A 26 12.16 -4.30 16.48
C ARG A 26 11.44 -3.17 15.76
N LEU A 27 10.40 -3.55 15.04
CA LEU A 27 9.58 -2.60 14.29
C LEU A 27 8.14 -3.04 14.42
N VAL A 28 7.27 -2.11 14.79
CA VAL A 28 5.83 -2.34 14.75
C VAL A 28 5.35 -2.04 13.35
N VAL A 29 4.80 -3.06 12.69
CA VAL A 29 4.18 -2.94 11.37
C VAL A 29 2.68 -2.85 11.58
N ASP A 30 2.16 -1.62 11.61
CA ASP A 30 0.73 -1.37 11.78
C ASP A 30 0.07 -1.06 10.43
N PHE A 31 -0.54 -2.08 9.84
CA PHE A 31 -1.21 -1.97 8.54
C PHE A 31 -2.44 -1.05 8.54
N ASN A 32 -2.95 -0.60 9.69
CA ASN A 32 -4.02 0.40 9.71
C ASN A 32 -3.56 1.74 9.13
N TYR A 33 -2.24 2.00 9.11
CA TYR A 33 -1.65 3.19 8.50
C TYR A 33 -1.15 2.95 7.08
N ALA A 34 -1.49 1.82 6.44
CA ALA A 34 -1.15 1.62 5.03
C ALA A 34 -1.98 2.57 4.15
N TYR A 35 -1.33 3.23 3.19
CA TYR A 35 -1.94 4.25 2.34
C TYR A 35 -1.62 4.06 0.86
N ASN A 36 -2.45 4.62 -0.01
CA ASN A 36 -2.24 4.60 -1.46
C ASN A 36 -1.21 5.66 -1.85
N PRO A 37 -0.26 5.34 -2.74
CA PRO A 37 0.70 6.33 -3.23
C PRO A 37 0.02 7.38 -4.14
N TYR A 38 0.64 8.54 -4.36
CA TYR A 38 0.01 9.64 -5.12
C TYR A 38 -0.39 9.28 -6.56
N CYS A 39 0.32 8.36 -7.22
CA CYS A 39 -0.05 7.82 -8.53
C CYS A 39 -1.42 7.13 -8.55
N ALA A 40 -1.95 6.72 -7.40
CA ALA A 40 -3.31 6.21 -7.28
C ALA A 40 -4.38 7.28 -7.52
N TYR A 41 -4.00 8.56 -7.46
CA TYR A 41 -4.91 9.70 -7.60
C TYR A 41 -4.57 10.59 -8.81
N ASN A 42 -3.34 10.49 -9.33
CA ASN A 42 -2.87 11.30 -10.44
C ASN A 42 -1.72 10.59 -11.15
N SER A 43 -1.95 10.22 -12.42
CA SER A 43 -1.03 9.48 -13.27
C SER A 43 0.26 10.23 -13.64
N ASP A 44 0.34 11.54 -13.40
CA ASP A 44 1.56 12.33 -13.60
C ASP A 44 2.65 12.00 -12.56
N TRP A 45 2.30 11.33 -11.45
CA TRP A 45 3.26 10.95 -10.42
C TRP A 45 3.93 9.61 -10.72
N SER A 46 5.26 9.59 -10.71
CA SER A 46 6.04 8.36 -10.84
C SER A 46 6.22 7.68 -9.48
N CYS A 47 5.58 6.54 -9.26
CA CYS A 47 5.69 5.77 -8.03
C CYS A 47 6.60 4.54 -8.16
N PRO A 48 7.43 4.26 -7.15
CA PRO A 48 8.11 2.98 -7.03
C PRO A 48 7.14 1.79 -6.93
N ILE A 49 7.32 0.80 -7.79
CA ILE A 49 6.62 -0.48 -7.68
C ILE A 49 7.26 -1.31 -6.54
N PRO A 50 6.47 -1.88 -5.62
CA PRO A 50 7.01 -2.74 -4.57
C PRO A 50 7.77 -3.95 -5.15
N PRO A 51 8.96 -4.31 -4.62
CA PRO A 51 9.68 -5.49 -5.06
C PRO A 51 8.91 -6.78 -4.72
N SER A 52 9.22 -7.87 -5.41
CA SER A 52 8.55 -9.18 -5.25
C SER A 52 8.54 -9.72 -3.82
N GLU A 53 9.61 -9.44 -3.07
CA GLU A 53 9.84 -9.85 -1.70
C GLU A 53 8.84 -9.20 -0.73
N ASN A 54 8.25 -8.06 -1.13
CA ASN A 54 7.25 -7.34 -0.35
C ASN A 54 5.81 -7.72 -0.77
N ARG A 55 5.62 -8.94 -1.29
CA ARG A 55 4.30 -9.51 -1.59
C ARG A 55 3.91 -10.50 -0.50
N LEU A 56 2.86 -10.15 0.24
CA LEU A 56 2.32 -10.97 1.32
C LEU A 56 1.19 -11.85 0.76
N PRO A 57 1.18 -13.18 1.00
CA PRO A 57 0.15 -14.08 0.44
C PRO A 57 -1.17 -14.03 1.20
N VAL A 58 -1.31 -13.13 2.18
CA VAL A 58 -2.49 -13.00 3.05
C VAL A 58 -3.25 -11.72 2.72
N SER A 59 -4.54 -11.70 3.03
CA SER A 59 -5.37 -10.50 2.87
C SER A 59 -5.13 -9.52 4.03
N ILE A 60 -4.83 -8.27 3.72
CA ILE A 60 -4.69 -7.19 4.70
C ILE A 60 -5.83 -6.20 4.50
N THR A 61 -6.92 -6.42 5.24
CA THR A 61 -8.17 -5.63 5.16
C THR A 61 -8.16 -4.35 6.01
N ALA A 62 -6.97 -3.86 6.36
CA ALA A 62 -6.75 -2.64 7.15
C ALA A 62 -6.01 -1.60 6.29
N GLY A 63 -6.14 -0.32 6.62
CA GLY A 63 -5.58 0.79 5.85
C GLY A 63 -6.51 1.30 4.75
N GLU A 64 -5.96 2.15 3.88
CA GLU A 64 -6.71 2.77 2.79
C GLU A 64 -7.15 1.74 1.74
N LYS A 65 -8.38 1.93 1.23
CA LYS A 65 -8.99 1.12 0.18
C LYS A 65 -8.95 1.86 -1.16
N SER A 66 -9.13 1.15 -2.26
CA SER A 66 -9.41 1.77 -3.55
C SER A 66 -10.86 2.27 -3.58
N PHE A 67 -11.08 3.48 -4.10
CA PHE A 67 -12.42 4.02 -4.33
C PHE A 67 -12.65 4.12 -5.85
N PRO A 68 -13.81 3.69 -6.37
CA PRO A 68 -14.09 3.63 -7.80
C PRO A 68 -13.89 4.95 -8.56
N ASP A 69 -14.10 6.09 -7.90
CA ASP A 69 -14.03 7.42 -8.54
C ASP A 69 -12.60 7.97 -8.68
N ALA A 70 -11.58 7.29 -8.15
CA ALA A 70 -10.18 7.76 -8.18
C ALA A 70 -9.41 7.29 -9.43
N GLU A 71 -9.92 6.29 -10.16
CA GLU A 71 -9.23 5.69 -11.32
C GLU A 71 -9.77 6.17 -12.68
N ASP A 72 -10.82 7.01 -12.68
CA ASP A 72 -11.53 7.47 -13.90
C ASP A 72 -11.11 8.89 -14.37
N HIS A 73 -9.82 9.20 -14.23
CA HIS A 73 -9.21 10.46 -14.70
C HIS A 73 -8.18 10.23 -15.82
#